data_AF-A0A814STP8-F1
#
_entry.id   AF-A0A814STP8-F1
#
_cell.length_a   1.000
_cell.length_b   1.000
_cell.length_c   1.000
_cell.angle_alpha   90.00
_cell.angle_beta   90.00
_cell.angle_gamma   90.00
#
_symmetry.space_group_name_H-M   'P 1'
#
loop_
_entity.id
_entity.type
_entity.pdbx_description
1 polymer ?
#
loop_
_entity_poly.entity_id
_entity_poly.type
_entity_poly.pdbx_seq_one_letter_code
_entity_poly.pdbx_strand_id
1 'polypeptide(L)'
;TKDYLTDEQISQEEITHYNQCKEYYCSTGKPLISVADEVLDKSIGLKSPILKIGIDEDCSKFDVNDYMSQFCNKLQVDANMFEIKKIQNGSAIMTLSLSDKIESNEKKRLLTLIYNSCNDRFQNDLGQIKTFFLFLGPEESLKKMQKHQANIKLNPKFNHIYAAGHNFWQGAISDGKDRGGKPYYCPIGWKRWSFYVTDNFDEKFRGWCIGYHGTKFEYGLSILLNGLKPANIAALGAGIYFTPSIAYASHPRYSEVKVIPAAARKTFKSGKYIQYVLECRVHPSSIKRIGCETLAAAAKIDPNIKNEDIEWVIDNQNKKIVDFNDPSSPIVCTGLMIRITDEHPGLLPETQWWFQAHLCENDQCCKLGISYSILQKAIENGDKCNIIYE
;
A
#
# COMPACT_ATOMS: atom_id res chain seq x y z
N THR A 1 -32.68 14.97 2.39
CA THR A 1 -32.17 13.69 2.94
C THR A 1 -33.23 12.61 2.95
N LYS A 2 -34.38 12.81 3.61
CA LYS A 2 -35.47 11.81 3.69
C LYS A 2 -35.89 11.22 2.34
N ASP A 3 -35.97 12.07 1.31
CA ASP A 3 -36.40 11.66 -0.04
C ASP A 3 -35.42 10.71 -0.75
N TYR A 4 -34.18 10.61 -0.27
CA TYR A 4 -33.15 9.74 -0.82
C TYR A 4 -32.82 8.55 0.08
N LEU A 5 -33.46 8.44 1.26
CA LEU A 5 -33.25 7.30 2.14
C LEU A 5 -33.79 6.04 1.49
N THR A 6 -33.02 4.97 1.55
CA THR A 6 -33.41 3.65 1.07
C THR A 6 -33.44 2.65 2.21
N ASP A 7 -34.35 1.67 2.11
CA ASP A 7 -34.39 0.50 2.99
C ASP A 7 -33.34 -0.56 2.61
N GLU A 8 -32.61 -0.36 1.51
CA GLU A 8 -31.53 -1.24 1.08
C GLU A 8 -30.42 -1.29 2.14
N GLN A 9 -30.32 -2.44 2.79
CA GLN A 9 -29.30 -2.67 3.80
C GLN A 9 -27.91 -2.74 3.18
N ILE A 10 -26.95 -2.15 3.87
CA ILE A 10 -25.53 -2.28 3.56
C ILE A 10 -25.13 -3.73 3.87
N SER A 11 -24.42 -4.39 2.94
CA SER A 11 -23.93 -5.76 3.15
C SER A 11 -22.92 -5.84 4.29
N GLN A 12 -22.70 -7.04 4.85
CA GLN A 12 -21.74 -7.21 5.94
C GLN A 12 -20.30 -6.85 5.52
N GLU A 13 -19.92 -7.16 4.28
CA GLU A 13 -18.63 -6.81 3.69
C GLU A 13 -18.47 -5.29 3.57
N GLU A 14 -19.52 -4.58 3.13
CA GLU A 14 -19.53 -3.13 3.07
C GLU A 14 -19.43 -2.50 4.47
N ILE A 15 -20.15 -3.02 5.47
CA ILE A 15 -20.06 -2.55 6.87
C ILE A 15 -18.63 -2.69 7.37
N THR A 16 -18.01 -3.85 7.17
CA THR A 16 -16.61 -4.09 7.57
C THR A 16 -15.67 -3.11 6.88
N HIS A 17 -15.82 -2.92 5.56
CA HIS A 17 -15.02 -1.97 4.80
C HIS A 17 -15.19 -0.53 5.28
N TYR A 18 -16.42 -0.05 5.46
CA TYR A 18 -16.68 1.32 5.89
C TYR A 18 -16.19 1.60 7.31
N ASN A 19 -16.24 0.61 8.21
CA ASN A 19 -15.64 0.73 9.54
C ASN A 19 -14.11 0.92 9.47
N GLN A 20 -13.43 0.17 8.60
CA GLN A 20 -11.98 0.34 8.37
C GLN A 20 -11.65 1.72 7.78
N CYS A 21 -12.44 2.18 6.80
CA CYS A 21 -12.30 3.54 6.25
C CYS A 21 -12.50 4.61 7.32
N LYS A 22 -13.45 4.39 8.24
CA LYS A 22 -13.73 5.30 9.36
C LYS A 22 -12.59 5.31 10.39
N GLU A 23 -12.01 4.15 10.72
CA GLU A 23 -10.82 4.07 11.58
C GLU A 23 -9.61 4.81 10.96
N TYR A 24 -9.40 4.64 9.66
CA TYR A 24 -8.40 5.40 8.91
C TYR A 24 -8.67 6.91 8.98
N TYR A 25 -9.91 7.34 8.77
CA TYR A 25 -10.30 8.75 8.89
C TYR A 25 -10.09 9.29 10.30
N CYS A 26 -10.51 8.57 11.35
CA CYS A 26 -10.30 8.97 12.74
C CYS A 26 -8.81 9.12 13.10
N SER A 27 -7.94 8.30 12.52
CA SER A 27 -6.51 8.34 12.80
C SER A 27 -5.73 9.36 11.97
N THR A 28 -6.23 9.74 10.78
CA THR A 28 -5.49 10.61 9.84
C THR A 28 -6.16 11.97 9.59
N GLY A 29 -7.45 12.11 9.91
CA GLY A 29 -8.27 13.24 9.50
C GLY A 29 -8.58 13.30 7.99
N LYS A 30 -8.27 12.24 7.23
CA LYS A 30 -8.42 12.19 5.76
C LYS A 30 -9.33 11.02 5.34
N PRO A 31 -10.14 11.16 4.27
CA PRO A 31 -10.89 10.04 3.73
C PRO A 31 -9.97 9.00 3.08
N LEU A 32 -10.41 7.75 3.04
CA LEU A 32 -9.86 6.79 2.09
C LEU A 32 -10.46 7.04 0.71
N ILE A 33 -9.62 7.29 -0.29
CA ILE A 33 -10.03 7.50 -1.68
C ILE A 33 -9.65 6.29 -2.51
N SER A 34 -10.63 5.71 -3.20
CA SER A 34 -10.48 4.56 -4.09
C SER A 34 -10.98 4.91 -5.50
N VAL A 35 -10.35 4.39 -6.53
CA VAL A 35 -10.75 4.61 -7.92
C VAL A 35 -10.68 3.29 -8.67
N ALA A 36 -11.69 3.00 -9.47
CA ALA A 36 -11.73 1.81 -10.29
C ALA A 36 -10.83 1.96 -11.52
N ASP A 37 -10.22 0.86 -11.98
CA ASP A 37 -9.36 0.86 -13.16
C ASP A 37 -10.06 1.38 -14.42
N GLU A 38 -11.37 1.19 -14.53
CA GLU A 38 -12.19 1.68 -15.64
C GLU A 38 -12.20 3.21 -15.74
N VAL A 39 -11.90 3.93 -14.64
CA VAL A 39 -11.72 5.39 -14.67
C VAL A 39 -10.34 5.73 -15.22
N LEU A 40 -9.30 5.04 -14.78
CA LEU A 40 -7.91 5.36 -15.11
C LEU A 40 -7.49 4.85 -16.50
N ASP A 41 -8.02 3.72 -16.95
CA ASP A 41 -7.64 3.07 -18.20
C ASP A 41 -8.47 3.53 -19.40
N LYS A 42 -7.90 4.40 -20.23
CA LYS A 42 -8.54 4.92 -21.45
C LYS A 42 -9.03 3.85 -22.43
N SER A 43 -8.51 2.63 -22.37
CA SER A 43 -8.92 1.52 -23.24
C SER A 43 -10.21 0.82 -22.78
N ILE A 44 -10.60 0.99 -21.51
CA ILE A 44 -11.76 0.31 -20.93
C ILE A 44 -13.00 1.22 -20.99
N GLY A 45 -14.14 0.71 -21.45
CA GLY A 45 -15.40 1.44 -21.45
C GLY A 45 -15.94 1.63 -20.02
N LEU A 46 -16.44 2.83 -19.71
CA LEU A 46 -16.99 3.14 -18.39
C LEU A 46 -18.51 2.94 -18.41
N LYS A 47 -18.99 1.90 -17.73
CA LYS A 47 -20.43 1.60 -17.62
C LYS A 47 -20.94 2.02 -16.25
N SER A 48 -21.99 2.86 -16.24
CA SER A 48 -22.72 3.29 -15.04
C SER A 48 -21.81 3.73 -13.88
N PRO A 49 -20.93 4.72 -14.09
CA PRO A 49 -20.07 5.18 -13.02
C PRO A 49 -20.86 5.85 -11.90
N ILE A 50 -20.42 5.62 -10.67
CA ILE A 50 -20.92 6.25 -9.47
C ILE A 50 -19.80 6.96 -8.72
N LEU A 51 -20.20 7.90 -7.87
CA LEU A 51 -19.42 8.32 -6.72
C LEU A 51 -20.08 7.73 -5.47
N LYS A 52 -19.38 6.85 -4.76
CA LYS A 52 -19.83 6.37 -3.45
C LYS A 52 -19.11 7.17 -2.38
N ILE A 53 -19.85 7.81 -1.49
CA ILE A 53 -19.31 8.71 -0.48
C ILE A 53 -19.75 8.21 0.90
N GLY A 54 -18.80 8.03 1.80
CA GLY A 54 -19.06 7.76 3.22
C GLY A 54 -18.85 9.00 4.06
N ILE A 55 -19.87 9.39 4.82
CA ILE A 55 -19.89 10.63 5.63
C ILE A 55 -20.10 10.25 7.09
N ASP A 56 -19.24 10.77 7.97
CA ASP A 56 -19.30 10.51 9.42
C ASP A 56 -20.35 11.39 10.11
N GLU A 57 -21.59 11.25 9.66
CA GLU A 57 -22.76 11.88 10.25
C GLU A 57 -23.94 10.91 10.31
N ASP A 58 -24.81 11.16 11.28
CA ASP A 58 -26.10 10.48 11.42
C ASP A 58 -27.07 10.99 10.34
N CYS A 59 -27.63 10.07 9.55
CA CYS A 59 -28.60 10.38 8.49
C CYS A 59 -29.79 11.25 8.96
N SER A 60 -30.18 11.18 10.24
CA SER A 60 -31.27 11.98 10.80
C SER A 60 -30.92 13.46 10.97
N LYS A 61 -29.62 13.78 11.07
CA LYS A 61 -29.07 15.13 11.24
C LYS A 61 -28.37 15.66 9.99
N PHE A 62 -28.09 14.77 9.03
CA PHE A 62 -27.37 15.07 7.81
C PHE A 62 -28.22 15.93 6.84
N ASP A 63 -27.74 17.14 6.54
CA ASP A 63 -28.28 17.99 5.47
C ASP A 63 -27.54 17.70 4.16
N VAL A 64 -28.19 16.93 3.28
CA VAL A 64 -27.63 16.54 1.99
C VAL A 64 -27.37 17.73 1.07
N ASN A 65 -28.18 18.79 1.14
CA ASN A 65 -28.03 19.94 0.24
C ASN A 65 -26.83 20.79 0.65
N ASP A 66 -26.67 21.02 1.96
CA ASP A 66 -25.50 21.70 2.50
C ASP A 66 -24.22 20.92 2.19
N TYR A 67 -24.21 19.61 2.45
CA TYR A 67 -23.06 18.76 2.12
C TYR A 67 -22.72 18.80 0.63
N MET A 68 -23.71 18.64 -0.25
CA MET A 68 -23.47 18.67 -1.71
C MET A 68 -22.95 20.03 -2.17
N SER A 69 -23.43 21.13 -1.61
CA SER A 69 -22.93 22.48 -1.89
C SER A 69 -21.44 22.59 -1.51
N GLN A 70 -21.08 22.15 -0.29
CA GLN A 70 -19.69 22.17 0.17
C GLN A 70 -18.78 21.25 -0.65
N PHE A 71 -19.25 20.04 -0.96
CA PHE A 71 -18.52 19.05 -1.77
C PHE A 71 -18.25 19.57 -3.20
N CYS A 72 -19.27 20.09 -3.87
CA CYS A 72 -19.15 20.62 -5.23
C CYS A 72 -18.27 21.89 -5.28
N ASN A 73 -18.39 22.77 -4.28
CA ASN A 73 -17.52 23.95 -4.15
C ASN A 73 -16.05 23.57 -3.99
N LYS A 74 -15.73 22.58 -3.13
CA LYS A 74 -14.36 22.06 -2.96
C LYS A 74 -13.82 21.41 -4.22
N LEU A 75 -14.68 20.74 -5.01
CA LEU A 75 -14.31 20.14 -6.30
C LEU A 75 -14.27 21.15 -7.46
N GLN A 76 -14.82 22.34 -7.29
CA GLN A 76 -15.03 23.33 -8.35
C GLN A 76 -15.83 22.77 -9.54
N VAL A 77 -16.90 22.04 -9.24
CA VAL A 77 -17.84 21.47 -10.22
C VAL A 77 -19.26 21.93 -9.93
N ASP A 78 -20.11 21.91 -10.95
CA ASP A 78 -21.53 22.23 -10.80
C ASP A 78 -22.26 21.05 -10.13
N ALA A 79 -23.12 21.36 -9.15
CA ALA A 79 -23.92 20.36 -8.45
C ALA A 79 -24.88 19.61 -9.40
N ASN A 80 -25.28 20.23 -10.52
CA ASN A 80 -26.14 19.61 -11.54
C ASN A 80 -25.46 18.45 -12.30
N MET A 81 -24.14 18.26 -12.13
CA MET A 81 -23.40 17.14 -12.70
C MET A 81 -23.70 15.83 -11.97
N PHE A 82 -24.21 15.92 -10.74
CA PHE A 82 -24.50 14.78 -9.89
C PHE A 82 -26.00 14.61 -9.68
N GLU A 83 -26.43 13.35 -9.60
CA GLU A 83 -27.76 12.96 -9.17
C GLU A 83 -27.62 12.01 -7.98
N ILE A 84 -28.27 12.35 -6.86
CA ILE A 84 -28.28 11.49 -5.68
C ILE A 84 -29.21 10.32 -5.94
N LYS A 85 -28.68 9.10 -5.95
CA LYS A 85 -29.47 7.89 -6.20
C LYS A 85 -30.03 7.29 -4.92
N LYS A 86 -29.22 7.21 -3.88
CA LYS A 86 -29.62 6.65 -2.58
C LYS A 86 -28.70 7.11 -1.45
N ILE A 87 -29.27 7.15 -0.25
CA ILE A 87 -28.58 7.32 1.04
C ILE A 87 -28.98 6.14 1.93
N GLN A 88 -28.00 5.39 2.42
CA GLN A 88 -28.22 4.24 3.30
C GLN A 88 -27.98 4.63 4.77
N ASN A 89 -28.75 4.04 5.70
CA ASN A 89 -28.73 4.37 7.13
C ASN A 89 -27.45 3.90 7.86
N GLY A 90 -27.11 4.59 8.95
CA GLY A 90 -25.88 4.42 9.72
C GLY A 90 -25.05 5.70 9.68
N SER A 91 -23.77 5.59 9.35
CA SER A 91 -23.04 6.71 8.74
C SER A 91 -23.66 6.99 7.37
N ALA A 92 -23.90 8.26 7.01
CA ALA A 92 -24.53 8.59 5.73
C ALA A 92 -23.67 8.10 4.55
N ILE A 93 -24.08 6.97 3.97
CA ILE A 93 -23.47 6.39 2.77
C ILE A 93 -24.30 6.85 1.57
N MET A 94 -23.74 7.77 0.80
CA MET A 94 -24.39 8.40 -0.34
C MET A 94 -23.86 7.82 -1.65
N THR A 95 -24.76 7.49 -2.57
CA THR A 95 -24.43 7.09 -3.94
C THR A 95 -24.87 8.17 -4.90
N LEU A 96 -23.92 8.76 -5.63
CA LEU A 96 -24.20 9.72 -6.70
C LEU A 96 -23.96 9.06 -8.05
N SER A 97 -24.81 9.30 -9.03
CA SER A 97 -24.49 9.07 -10.43
C SER A 97 -24.13 10.37 -11.13
N LEU A 98 -23.40 10.26 -12.22
CA LEU A 98 -23.22 11.39 -13.13
C LEU A 98 -24.45 11.58 -14.00
N SER A 99 -24.89 12.82 -14.17
CA SER A 99 -26.04 13.23 -14.97
C SER A 99 -26.06 12.54 -16.34
N ASP A 100 -27.21 12.03 -16.75
CA ASP A 100 -27.39 11.40 -18.07
C ASP A 100 -27.27 12.38 -19.24
N LYS A 101 -27.22 13.68 -18.95
CA LYS A 101 -26.89 14.73 -19.92
C LYS A 101 -25.41 14.76 -20.30
N ILE A 102 -24.53 14.11 -19.52
CA ILE A 102 -23.09 14.06 -19.77
C ILE A 102 -22.78 12.83 -20.62
N GLU A 103 -22.05 13.00 -21.71
CA GLU A 103 -21.67 11.86 -22.56
C GLU A 103 -20.75 10.88 -21.83
N SER A 104 -20.77 9.59 -22.18
CA SER A 104 -19.96 8.56 -21.50
C SER A 104 -18.45 8.89 -21.45
N ASN A 105 -17.89 9.44 -22.54
CA ASN A 105 -16.49 9.86 -22.59
C ASN A 105 -16.20 11.06 -21.68
N GLU A 106 -17.15 11.99 -21.55
CA GLU A 106 -17.06 13.13 -20.65
C GLU A 106 -17.21 12.71 -19.19
N LYS A 107 -18.11 11.77 -18.89
CA LYS A 107 -18.24 11.15 -17.56
C LYS A 107 -16.90 10.60 -17.07
N LYS A 108 -16.19 9.87 -17.94
CA LYS A 108 -14.85 9.34 -17.63
C LYS A 108 -13.81 10.42 -17.42
N ARG A 109 -13.79 11.45 -18.27
CA ARG A 109 -12.89 12.61 -18.11
C ARG A 109 -13.16 13.33 -16.79
N LEU A 110 -14.42 13.55 -16.42
CA LEU A 110 -14.82 14.18 -15.17
C LEU A 110 -14.32 13.40 -13.95
N LEU A 111 -14.53 12.07 -13.91
CA LEU A 111 -14.01 11.25 -12.80
C LEU A 111 -12.48 11.25 -12.73
N THR A 112 -11.82 11.26 -13.89
CA THR A 112 -10.35 11.35 -13.95
C THR A 112 -9.87 12.70 -13.40
N LEU A 113 -10.58 13.79 -13.73
CA LEU A 113 -10.28 15.13 -13.18
C LEU A 113 -10.51 15.17 -11.67
N ILE A 114 -11.63 14.64 -11.19
CA ILE A 114 -11.92 14.52 -9.75
C ILE A 114 -10.80 13.75 -9.05
N TYR A 115 -10.42 12.59 -9.57
CA TYR A 115 -9.32 11.78 -9.02
C TYR A 115 -7.99 12.53 -9.01
N ASN A 116 -7.64 13.23 -10.09
CA ASN A 116 -6.40 14.01 -10.18
C ASN A 116 -6.41 15.21 -9.20
N SER A 117 -7.58 15.73 -8.86
CA SER A 117 -7.77 16.77 -7.85
C SER A 117 -7.65 16.23 -6.42
N CYS A 118 -7.70 14.91 -6.20
CA CYS A 118 -7.59 14.26 -4.88
C CYS A 118 -6.19 14.26 -4.25
N ASN A 119 -5.48 15.38 -4.36
CA ASN A 119 -4.24 15.64 -3.63
C ASN A 119 -4.48 15.81 -2.11
N ASP A 120 -3.40 15.93 -1.34
CA ASP A 120 -3.46 16.07 0.12
C ASP A 120 -4.33 17.23 0.60
N ARG A 121 -4.29 18.37 -0.10
CA ARG A 121 -5.11 19.54 0.25
C ARG A 121 -6.59 19.19 0.12
N PHE A 122 -6.99 18.61 -1.01
CA PHE A 122 -8.38 18.21 -1.22
C PHE A 122 -8.83 17.11 -0.25
N GLN A 123 -7.97 16.15 0.09
CA GLN A 123 -8.28 15.13 1.11
C GLN A 123 -8.52 15.76 2.48
N ASN A 124 -7.71 16.75 2.88
CA ASN A 124 -7.95 17.49 4.12
C ASN A 124 -9.27 18.27 4.05
N ASP A 125 -9.57 18.89 2.90
CA ASP A 125 -10.82 19.62 2.67
C ASP A 125 -12.04 18.70 2.77
N LEU A 126 -11.95 17.46 2.27
CA LEU A 126 -12.99 16.43 2.41
C LEU A 126 -13.13 15.94 3.85
N GLY A 127 -12.02 15.79 4.56
CA GLY A 127 -12.03 15.42 5.98
C GLY A 127 -12.73 16.47 6.86
N GLN A 128 -12.55 17.76 6.56
CA GLN A 128 -13.24 18.85 7.27
C GLN A 128 -14.77 18.78 7.14
N ILE A 129 -15.28 18.26 6.01
CA ILE A 129 -16.72 18.01 5.80
C ILE A 129 -17.10 16.57 6.15
N LYS A 130 -16.32 15.94 7.03
CA LYS A 130 -16.56 14.61 7.61
C LYS A 130 -16.67 13.49 6.59
N THR A 131 -16.06 13.63 5.42
CA THR A 131 -15.97 12.54 4.46
C THR A 131 -14.90 11.57 4.94
N PHE A 132 -15.25 10.31 5.16
CA PHE A 132 -14.30 9.25 5.53
C PHE A 132 -14.00 8.30 4.37
N PHE A 133 -14.82 8.30 3.31
CA PHE A 133 -14.65 7.44 2.15
C PHE A 133 -15.13 8.10 0.86
N LEU A 134 -14.39 7.92 -0.23
CA LEU A 134 -14.78 8.30 -1.59
C LEU A 134 -14.35 7.22 -2.57
N PHE A 135 -15.28 6.70 -3.36
CA PHE A 135 -15.01 5.81 -4.48
C PHE A 135 -15.46 6.41 -5.81
N LEU A 136 -14.65 6.21 -6.85
CA LEU A 136 -14.88 6.69 -8.22
C LEU A 136 -14.86 5.50 -9.19
N GLY A 137 -16.01 5.13 -9.77
CA GLY A 137 -16.06 4.06 -10.76
C GLY A 137 -17.37 3.28 -10.81
N PRO A 138 -17.43 2.14 -11.51
CA PRO A 138 -18.62 1.28 -11.53
C PRO A 138 -18.92 0.66 -10.16
N GLU A 139 -20.19 0.57 -9.78
CA GLU A 139 -20.61 -0.02 -8.49
C GLU A 139 -20.17 -1.48 -8.34
N GLU A 140 -20.17 -2.26 -9.43
CA GLU A 140 -19.70 -3.64 -9.42
C GLU A 140 -18.19 -3.76 -9.08
N SER A 141 -17.38 -2.78 -9.49
CA SER A 141 -15.96 -2.75 -9.17
C SER A 141 -15.74 -2.44 -7.69
N LEU A 142 -16.57 -1.57 -7.09
CA LEU A 142 -16.59 -1.33 -5.65
C LEU A 142 -16.96 -2.60 -4.87
N LYS A 143 -18.02 -3.30 -5.27
CA LYS A 143 -18.44 -4.56 -4.61
C LYS A 143 -17.34 -5.62 -4.66
N LYS A 144 -16.66 -5.75 -5.80
CA LYS A 144 -15.51 -6.66 -5.94
C LYS A 144 -14.38 -6.26 -4.99
N MET A 145 -14.04 -4.97 -4.91
CA MET A 145 -13.02 -4.45 -4.00
C MET A 145 -13.37 -4.71 -2.53
N GLN A 146 -14.61 -4.43 -2.12
CA GLN A 146 -15.07 -4.64 -0.73
C GLN A 146 -15.09 -6.11 -0.35
N LYS A 147 -15.62 -6.97 -1.24
CA LYS A 147 -15.54 -8.42 -1.08
C LYS A 147 -14.09 -8.89 -0.99
N HIS A 148 -13.19 -8.31 -1.79
CA HIS A 148 -11.77 -8.63 -1.71
C HIS A 148 -11.18 -8.24 -0.34
N GLN A 149 -11.47 -7.05 0.17
CA GLN A 149 -11.01 -6.61 1.49
C GLN A 149 -11.49 -7.48 2.64
N ALA A 150 -12.77 -7.86 2.62
CA ALA A 150 -13.32 -8.80 3.60
C ALA A 150 -12.60 -10.17 3.57
N ASN A 151 -11.93 -10.48 2.45
CA ASN A 151 -11.14 -11.70 2.27
C ASN A 151 -9.64 -11.53 2.56
N ILE A 152 -9.09 -10.31 2.69
CA ILE A 152 -7.71 -10.10 3.17
C ILE A 152 -7.69 -10.48 4.66
N LYS A 153 -7.47 -11.76 4.91
CA LYS A 153 -7.37 -12.34 6.24
C LYS A 153 -5.90 -12.50 6.56
N LEU A 154 -5.49 -12.15 7.77
CA LEU A 154 -4.20 -12.60 8.25
C LEU A 154 -4.21 -14.13 8.34
N ASN A 155 -3.05 -14.74 8.15
CA ASN A 155 -2.84 -16.16 8.41
C ASN A 155 -1.82 -16.34 9.54
N PRO A 156 -2.25 -16.23 10.82
CA PRO A 156 -1.32 -16.25 11.96
C PRO A 156 -0.45 -17.50 12.05
N LYS A 157 -0.90 -18.62 11.44
CA LYS A 157 -0.13 -19.87 11.37
C LYS A 157 1.25 -19.69 10.71
N PHE A 158 1.38 -18.72 9.81
CA PHE A 158 2.62 -18.42 9.10
C PHE A 158 3.21 -17.07 9.49
N ASN A 159 2.82 -16.53 10.65
CA ASN A 159 3.53 -15.41 11.23
C ASN A 159 4.83 -15.92 11.84
N HIS A 160 5.94 -15.25 11.52
CA HIS A 160 7.26 -15.67 11.97
C HIS A 160 8.03 -14.46 12.47
N ILE A 161 8.78 -14.66 13.55
CA ILE A 161 9.87 -13.78 13.94
C ILE A 161 11.15 -14.38 13.37
N TYR A 162 11.91 -13.59 12.63
CA TYR A 162 13.18 -14.01 12.04
C TYR A 162 14.35 -13.46 12.84
N ALA A 163 14.82 -14.23 13.81
CA ALA A 163 15.89 -13.84 14.72
C ALA A 163 16.48 -15.07 15.41
N ALA A 164 17.69 -14.94 15.96
CA ALA A 164 18.25 -15.97 16.83
C ALA A 164 17.29 -16.24 18.01
N GLY A 165 17.03 -17.52 18.30
CA GLY A 165 16.01 -17.95 19.27
C GLY A 165 14.58 -18.06 18.70
N HIS A 166 14.36 -17.68 17.45
CA HIS A 166 13.10 -17.84 16.71
C HIS A 166 13.34 -18.58 15.38
N ASN A 167 12.70 -18.16 14.27
CA ASN A 167 12.90 -18.77 12.96
C ASN A 167 14.20 -18.21 12.37
N PHE A 168 15.24 -19.03 12.34
CA PHE A 168 16.56 -18.57 11.91
C PHE A 168 17.30 -19.68 11.16
N TRP A 169 17.97 -19.30 10.09
CA TRP A 169 18.90 -20.15 9.36
C TRP A 169 19.98 -19.30 8.70
N GLN A 170 21.12 -19.92 8.40
CA GLN A 170 22.22 -19.30 7.66
C GLN A 170 22.24 -19.80 6.22
N GLY A 171 22.57 -18.91 5.28
CA GLY A 171 22.55 -19.23 3.86
C GLY A 171 21.13 -19.45 3.31
N ALA A 172 21.05 -20.14 2.17
CA ALA A 172 19.77 -20.43 1.53
C ALA A 172 19.02 -21.52 2.32
N ILE A 173 17.71 -21.36 2.50
CA ILE A 173 16.88 -22.38 3.13
C ILE A 173 16.88 -23.66 2.28
N SER A 174 16.93 -24.83 2.94
CA SER A 174 16.83 -26.14 2.30
C SER A 174 15.63 -26.91 2.82
N ASP A 175 14.43 -26.35 2.65
CA ASP A 175 13.15 -26.92 3.10
C ASP A 175 12.42 -27.75 2.02
N GLY A 176 13.10 -28.05 0.91
CA GLY A 176 12.55 -28.82 -0.21
C GLY A 176 11.49 -28.08 -1.04
N LYS A 177 11.19 -26.80 -0.74
CA LYS A 177 10.22 -26.02 -1.51
C LYS A 177 10.84 -25.45 -2.78
N ASP A 178 10.14 -25.62 -3.91
CA ASP A 178 10.52 -25.04 -5.19
C ASP A 178 10.20 -23.54 -5.24
N ARG A 179 11.23 -22.74 -5.46
CA ARG A 179 11.20 -21.26 -5.54
C ARG A 179 11.71 -20.75 -6.89
N GLY A 180 11.54 -21.52 -7.96
CA GLY A 180 11.89 -21.07 -9.31
C GLY A 180 13.39 -20.88 -9.50
N GLY A 181 14.19 -21.69 -8.81
CA GLY A 181 15.66 -21.58 -8.83
C GLY A 181 16.22 -20.36 -8.11
N LYS A 182 15.41 -19.56 -7.41
CA LYS A 182 15.89 -18.44 -6.59
C LYS A 182 16.00 -18.84 -5.11
N PRO A 183 17.17 -18.66 -4.46
CA PRO A 183 17.34 -18.99 -3.06
C PRO A 183 16.50 -18.07 -2.16
N TYR A 184 16.11 -18.58 -0.99
CA TYR A 184 15.45 -17.80 0.05
C TYR A 184 16.33 -17.73 1.29
N TYR A 185 16.77 -16.52 1.61
CA TYR A 185 17.62 -16.23 2.76
C TYR A 185 16.76 -15.78 3.93
N CYS A 186 17.23 -16.03 5.16
CA CYS A 186 16.53 -15.61 6.36
C CYS A 186 16.44 -14.08 6.43
N PRO A 187 15.24 -13.47 6.48
CA PRO A 187 15.09 -12.02 6.63
C PRO A 187 15.30 -11.63 8.10
N ILE A 188 16.54 -11.79 8.59
CA ILE A 188 16.91 -11.56 9.99
C ILE A 188 16.53 -10.14 10.42
N GLY A 189 15.91 -10.01 11.58
CA GLY A 189 15.47 -8.74 12.15
C GLY A 189 14.06 -8.31 11.78
N TRP A 190 13.28 -9.20 11.15
CA TRP A 190 11.93 -8.90 10.70
C TRP A 190 10.90 -9.83 11.35
N LYS A 191 9.69 -9.29 11.54
CA LYS A 191 8.48 -10.03 11.90
C LYS A 191 7.56 -10.07 10.70
N ARG A 192 7.19 -11.27 10.26
CA ARG A 192 6.26 -11.49 9.16
C ARG A 192 4.84 -11.61 9.67
N TRP A 193 3.95 -10.86 9.04
CA TRP A 193 2.51 -10.98 9.15
C TRP A 193 2.00 -11.57 7.84
N SER A 194 1.65 -12.85 7.85
CA SER A 194 1.22 -13.55 6.65
C SER A 194 -0.18 -13.12 6.25
N PHE A 195 -0.42 -12.99 4.95
CA PHE A 195 -1.76 -12.93 4.40
C PHE A 195 -2.23 -14.34 4.04
N TYR A 196 -3.51 -14.57 4.25
CA TYR A 196 -4.22 -15.73 3.73
C TYR A 196 -4.49 -15.46 2.25
N VAL A 197 -3.92 -16.30 1.39
CA VAL A 197 -4.04 -16.15 -0.07
C VAL A 197 -4.90 -17.26 -0.66
N THR A 198 -4.66 -18.52 -0.25
CA THR A 198 -5.42 -19.69 -0.70
C THR A 198 -5.11 -20.90 0.18
N ASP A 199 -5.97 -21.92 0.17
CA ASP A 199 -5.80 -23.18 0.92
C ASP A 199 -4.71 -24.09 0.34
N ASN A 200 -4.49 -24.06 -0.99
CA ASN A 200 -3.50 -24.91 -1.67
C ASN A 200 -2.22 -24.13 -2.05
N PHE A 201 -1.75 -23.28 -1.13
CA PHE A 201 -0.67 -22.31 -1.38
C PHE A 201 0.59 -22.92 -2.05
N ASP A 202 1.11 -24.03 -1.50
CA ASP A 202 2.34 -24.65 -2.01
C ASP A 202 2.15 -25.32 -3.39
N GLU A 203 0.92 -25.73 -3.74
CA GLU A 203 0.60 -26.25 -5.07
C GLU A 203 0.49 -25.09 -6.08
N LYS A 204 -0.32 -24.07 -5.75
CA LYS A 204 -0.59 -22.93 -6.63
C LYS A 204 0.67 -22.11 -6.94
N PHE A 205 1.55 -21.91 -5.96
CA PHE A 205 2.74 -21.07 -6.08
C PHE A 205 4.04 -21.88 -6.16
N ARG A 206 3.97 -23.18 -6.50
CA ARG A 206 5.15 -24.00 -6.74
C ARG A 206 6.00 -23.36 -7.83
N GLY A 207 7.29 -23.20 -7.58
CA GLY A 207 8.21 -22.59 -8.55
C GLY A 207 8.16 -21.06 -8.59
N TRP A 208 7.35 -20.40 -7.74
CA TRP A 208 7.34 -18.95 -7.65
C TRP A 208 8.42 -18.45 -6.68
N CYS A 209 9.17 -17.45 -7.13
CA CYS A 209 10.21 -16.80 -6.37
C CYS A 209 9.61 -16.00 -5.20
N ILE A 210 10.40 -15.78 -4.16
CA ILE A 210 10.07 -14.80 -3.11
C ILE A 210 10.79 -13.50 -3.46
N GLY A 211 10.05 -12.39 -3.43
CA GLY A 211 10.59 -11.05 -3.65
C GLY A 211 10.02 -10.06 -2.65
N TYR A 212 10.79 -9.00 -2.40
CA TYR A 212 10.46 -7.93 -1.48
C TYR A 212 10.24 -6.62 -2.23
N HIS A 213 9.25 -5.85 -1.78
CA HIS A 213 8.92 -4.52 -2.31
C HIS A 213 8.84 -3.51 -1.17
N GLY A 214 9.82 -2.60 -1.10
CA GLY A 214 9.78 -1.47 -0.19
C GLY A 214 8.80 -0.42 -0.71
N THR A 215 8.02 0.20 0.18
CA THR A 215 7.16 1.34 -0.16
C THR A 215 7.01 2.30 1.03
N LYS A 216 6.35 3.44 0.81
CA LYS A 216 6.02 4.41 1.88
C LYS A 216 4.76 4.02 2.63
N PHE A 217 4.62 4.43 3.90
CA PHE A 217 3.44 4.12 4.71
C PHE A 217 2.13 4.58 4.08
N GLU A 218 2.10 5.74 3.45
CA GLU A 218 0.92 6.29 2.78
C GLU A 218 0.42 5.43 1.61
N TYR A 219 1.29 4.62 0.99
CA TYR A 219 0.91 3.76 -0.15
C TYR A 219 0.63 2.32 0.24
N GLY A 220 1.05 1.87 1.43
CA GLY A 220 0.95 0.47 1.84
C GLY A 220 -0.46 -0.09 1.74
N LEU A 221 -1.42 0.59 2.34
CA LEU A 221 -2.82 0.17 2.27
C LEU A 221 -3.32 0.19 0.82
N SER A 222 -3.07 1.26 0.06
CA SER A 222 -3.48 1.32 -1.35
C SER A 222 -2.92 0.17 -2.19
N ILE A 223 -1.66 -0.23 -1.94
CA ILE A 223 -1.04 -1.36 -2.64
C ILE A 223 -1.67 -2.69 -2.22
N LEU A 224 -1.93 -2.90 -0.92
CA LEU A 224 -2.60 -4.11 -0.45
C LEU A 224 -4.02 -4.24 -1.02
N LEU A 225 -4.70 -3.11 -1.22
CA LEU A 225 -6.08 -3.06 -1.69
C LEU A 225 -6.22 -3.15 -3.21
N ASN A 226 -5.33 -2.51 -3.96
CA ASN A 226 -5.46 -2.34 -5.41
C ASN A 226 -4.36 -3.07 -6.20
N GLY A 227 -3.28 -3.50 -5.56
CA GLY A 227 -2.11 -4.08 -6.22
C GLY A 227 -0.99 -3.08 -6.50
N LEU A 228 -0.06 -3.45 -7.39
CA LEU A 228 1.15 -2.67 -7.65
C LEU A 228 1.09 -1.90 -8.96
N LYS A 229 1.45 -0.62 -8.91
CA LYS A 229 1.65 0.21 -10.10
C LYS A 229 3.12 0.15 -10.56
N PRO A 230 3.39 0.11 -11.88
CA PRO A 230 4.75 0.26 -12.39
C PRO A 230 5.41 1.56 -11.93
N ALA A 231 6.73 1.52 -11.73
CA ALA A 231 7.50 2.70 -11.34
C ALA A 231 7.50 3.75 -12.47
N ASN A 232 7.26 5.02 -12.10
CA ASN A 232 7.33 6.15 -13.05
C ASN A 232 8.77 6.46 -13.48
N ILE A 233 9.74 6.28 -12.56
CA ILE A 233 11.17 6.46 -12.80
C ILE A 233 11.79 5.07 -12.78
N ALA A 234 12.42 4.69 -13.90
CA ALA A 234 12.75 3.31 -14.18
C ALA A 234 14.19 3.17 -14.68
N ALA A 235 15.15 3.08 -13.77
CA ALA A 235 16.57 2.95 -14.10
C ALA A 235 16.88 1.67 -14.92
N LEU A 236 16.15 0.58 -14.65
CA LEU A 236 16.30 -0.69 -15.36
C LEU A 236 15.18 -0.95 -16.39
N GLY A 237 14.32 0.05 -16.66
CA GLY A 237 13.20 -0.04 -17.60
C GLY A 237 11.83 -0.19 -16.94
N ALA A 238 10.76 0.12 -17.68
CA ALA A 238 9.42 0.32 -17.12
C ALA A 238 8.80 -0.97 -16.55
N GLY A 239 8.47 -1.02 -15.26
CA GLY A 239 7.89 -2.21 -14.64
C GLY A 239 7.77 -2.06 -13.13
N ILE A 240 7.51 -3.17 -12.45
CA ILE A 240 7.42 -3.20 -10.98
C ILE A 240 8.73 -3.74 -10.42
N TYR A 241 9.31 -3.03 -9.46
CA TYR A 241 10.63 -3.32 -8.94
C TYR A 241 10.52 -4.18 -7.69
N PHE A 242 11.29 -5.26 -7.66
CA PHE A 242 11.40 -6.22 -6.57
C PHE A 242 12.87 -6.53 -6.30
N THR A 243 13.13 -7.18 -5.18
CA THR A 243 14.45 -7.68 -4.84
C THR A 243 14.35 -8.97 -4.03
N PRO A 244 15.29 -9.93 -4.17
CA PRO A 244 15.37 -11.06 -3.26
C PRO A 244 15.98 -10.65 -1.90
N SER A 245 16.54 -9.44 -1.77
CA SER A 245 17.17 -8.95 -0.55
C SER A 245 16.23 -8.03 0.23
N ILE A 246 15.80 -8.48 1.41
CA ILE A 246 15.07 -7.60 2.31
C ILE A 246 15.96 -6.44 2.80
N ALA A 247 17.28 -6.66 2.90
CA ALA A 247 18.23 -5.61 3.27
C ALA A 247 18.18 -4.46 2.26
N TYR A 248 18.21 -4.77 0.95
CA TYR A 248 18.05 -3.78 -0.11
C TYR A 248 16.67 -3.11 -0.08
N ALA A 249 15.59 -3.90 0.02
CA ALA A 249 14.22 -3.38 0.08
C ALA A 249 13.99 -2.43 1.28
N SER A 250 14.76 -2.62 2.36
CA SER A 250 14.68 -1.82 3.57
C SER A 250 15.38 -0.47 3.51
N HIS A 251 16.11 -0.16 2.43
CA HIS A 251 16.72 1.17 2.31
C HIS A 251 15.64 2.26 2.33
N PRO A 252 15.83 3.40 3.05
CA PRO A 252 14.77 4.41 3.22
C PRO A 252 14.26 5.06 1.93
N ARG A 253 15.02 4.96 0.83
CA ARG A 253 14.53 5.31 -0.52
C ARG A 253 13.30 4.51 -0.93
N TYR A 254 13.27 3.22 -0.59
CA TYR A 254 12.21 2.29 -0.96
C TYR A 254 11.24 2.08 0.19
N SER A 255 11.73 1.78 1.39
CA SER A 255 10.90 1.50 2.57
C SER A 255 11.04 2.62 3.60
N GLU A 256 9.99 3.41 3.76
CA GLU A 256 10.00 4.55 4.69
C GLU A 256 10.25 4.11 6.14
N VAL A 257 11.13 4.83 6.84
CA VAL A 257 11.32 4.70 8.29
C VAL A 257 10.43 5.74 8.98
N LYS A 258 9.54 5.28 9.85
CA LYS A 258 8.58 6.16 10.54
C LYS A 258 8.79 6.14 12.05
N VAL A 259 8.83 7.32 12.66
CA VAL A 259 8.80 7.45 14.12
C VAL A 259 7.42 7.02 14.62
N ILE A 260 7.39 6.12 15.59
CA ILE A 260 6.17 5.72 16.29
C ILE A 260 5.78 6.86 17.23
N PRO A 261 4.58 7.46 17.07
CA PRO A 261 4.11 8.51 17.96
C PRO A 261 4.07 8.04 19.41
N ALA A 262 4.43 8.90 20.36
CA ALA A 262 4.49 8.53 21.79
C ALA A 262 3.18 7.88 22.29
N ALA A 263 2.02 8.39 21.84
CA ALA A 263 0.72 7.83 22.17
C ALA A 263 0.50 6.40 21.65
N ALA A 264 1.11 6.04 20.52
CA ALA A 264 1.03 4.70 19.92
C ALA A 264 2.05 3.72 20.51
N ARG A 265 3.07 4.20 21.24
CA ARG A 265 4.10 3.33 21.84
C ARG A 265 3.53 2.36 22.88
N LYS A 266 2.36 2.63 23.46
CA LYS A 266 1.70 1.61 24.32
C LYS A 266 1.43 0.31 23.56
N THR A 267 1.10 0.41 22.27
CA THR A 267 0.87 -0.74 21.38
C THR A 267 2.18 -1.36 20.89
N PHE A 268 3.19 -0.53 20.63
CA PHE A 268 4.49 -0.95 20.08
C PHE A 268 5.62 -1.03 21.15
N LYS A 269 5.25 -1.08 22.43
CA LYS A 269 6.14 -1.11 23.60
C LYS A 269 7.26 -0.05 23.53
N SER A 270 8.50 -0.45 23.77
CA SER A 270 9.70 0.41 23.72
C SER A 270 10.10 0.81 22.28
N GLY A 271 9.37 0.36 21.26
CA GLY A 271 9.62 0.74 19.87
C GLY A 271 9.51 2.24 19.66
N LYS A 272 10.55 2.84 19.06
CA LYS A 272 10.58 4.24 18.63
C LYS A 272 10.41 4.40 17.14
N TYR A 273 10.86 3.43 16.35
CA TYR A 273 10.78 3.45 14.89
C TYR A 273 10.11 2.19 14.37
N ILE A 274 9.41 2.33 13.25
CA ILE A 274 8.79 1.23 12.51
C ILE A 274 9.12 1.37 11.03
N GLN A 275 9.33 0.23 10.39
CA GLN A 275 9.53 0.12 8.96
C GLN A 275 8.82 -1.14 8.46
N TYR A 276 8.33 -1.13 7.21
CA TYR A 276 7.77 -2.34 6.61
C TYR A 276 8.13 -2.51 5.13
N VAL A 277 8.09 -3.75 4.69
CA VAL A 277 8.32 -4.19 3.32
C VAL A 277 7.26 -5.23 2.98
N LEU A 278 6.76 -5.23 1.74
CA LEU A 278 5.85 -6.26 1.27
C LEU A 278 6.65 -7.49 0.85
N GLU A 279 6.25 -8.67 1.32
CA GLU A 279 6.73 -9.95 0.81
C GLU A 279 5.73 -10.47 -0.22
N CYS A 280 6.23 -10.80 -1.41
CA CYS A 280 5.43 -11.27 -2.53
C CYS A 280 5.97 -12.58 -3.10
N ARG A 281 5.06 -13.36 -3.69
CA ARG A 281 5.40 -14.39 -4.67
C ARG A 281 5.43 -13.77 -6.05
N VAL A 282 6.47 -14.08 -6.80
CA VAL A 282 6.70 -13.57 -8.16
C VAL A 282 6.86 -14.74 -9.12
N HIS A 283 6.03 -14.78 -10.16
CA HIS A 283 6.14 -15.82 -11.19
C HIS A 283 7.46 -15.64 -11.97
N PRO A 284 8.31 -16.67 -12.09
CA PRO A 284 9.65 -16.53 -12.64
C PRO A 284 9.67 -16.04 -14.09
N SER A 285 8.71 -16.46 -14.92
CA SER A 285 8.61 -16.02 -16.33
C SER A 285 8.27 -14.53 -16.48
N SER A 286 7.82 -13.87 -15.42
CA SER A 286 7.46 -12.46 -15.43
C SER A 286 8.62 -11.55 -15.04
N ILE A 287 9.74 -12.13 -14.58
CA ILE A 287 10.98 -11.40 -14.30
C ILE A 287 11.67 -11.11 -15.63
N LYS A 288 11.41 -9.94 -16.20
CA LYS A 288 11.97 -9.54 -17.50
C LYS A 288 13.44 -9.11 -17.42
N ARG A 289 13.88 -8.64 -16.25
CA ARG A 289 15.25 -8.18 -16.04
C ARG A 289 15.68 -8.42 -14.60
N ILE A 290 16.90 -8.91 -14.47
CA ILE A 290 17.68 -8.91 -13.24
C ILE A 290 18.86 -7.98 -13.49
N GLY A 291 19.18 -7.11 -12.54
CA GLY A 291 20.26 -6.15 -12.74
C GLY A 291 20.83 -5.60 -11.45
N CYS A 292 21.83 -4.75 -11.66
CA CYS A 292 22.54 -4.06 -10.61
C CYS A 292 21.59 -3.17 -9.79
N GLU A 293 21.91 -3.04 -8.50
CA GLU A 293 21.30 -2.04 -7.63
C GLU A 293 21.37 -0.61 -8.21
N THR A 294 20.37 0.20 -7.87
CA THR A 294 20.18 1.57 -8.38
C THR A 294 20.53 2.65 -7.37
N LEU A 295 21.13 2.26 -6.23
CA LEU A 295 21.62 3.17 -5.19
C LEU A 295 23.10 3.53 -5.37
N ALA A 296 23.80 2.89 -6.33
CA ALA A 296 25.24 3.03 -6.55
C ALA A 296 26.03 2.79 -5.25
N ALA A 297 25.67 1.77 -4.50
CA ALA A 297 26.30 1.44 -3.23
C ALA A 297 27.73 0.91 -3.45
N ALA A 298 28.72 1.57 -2.84
CA ALA A 298 30.11 1.09 -2.86
C ALA A 298 30.30 -0.20 -2.04
N ALA A 299 29.46 -0.39 -1.02
CA ALA A 299 29.45 -1.60 -0.19
C ALA A 299 28.67 -2.75 -0.85
N LYS A 300 29.01 -3.96 -0.40
CA LYS A 300 28.13 -5.12 -0.57
C LYS A 300 26.86 -4.91 0.26
N ILE A 301 25.70 -4.93 -0.40
CA ILE A 301 24.40 -4.64 0.23
C ILE A 301 23.88 -5.82 1.05
N ASP A 302 23.97 -7.02 0.49
CA ASP A 302 23.49 -8.26 1.10
C ASP A 302 24.63 -9.29 1.08
N PRO A 303 24.94 -9.97 2.18
CA PRO A 303 26.01 -10.95 2.22
C PRO A 303 25.77 -12.14 1.27
N ASN A 304 24.52 -12.46 0.96
CA ASN A 304 24.13 -13.63 0.17
C ASN A 304 23.78 -13.31 -1.29
N ILE A 305 23.51 -12.05 -1.62
CA ILE A 305 23.07 -11.63 -2.95
C ILE A 305 24.06 -10.60 -3.50
N LYS A 306 24.57 -10.84 -4.71
CA LYS A 306 25.47 -9.88 -5.36
C LYS A 306 24.71 -8.62 -5.77
N ASN A 307 25.36 -7.46 -5.67
CA ASN A 307 24.77 -6.20 -6.08
C ASN A 307 24.32 -6.21 -7.57
N GLU A 308 25.00 -6.97 -8.45
CA GLU A 308 24.67 -7.12 -9.88
C GLU A 308 23.36 -7.90 -10.16
N ASP A 309 22.84 -8.63 -9.16
CA ASP A 309 21.69 -9.53 -9.29
C ASP A 309 20.52 -9.15 -8.35
N ILE A 310 20.63 -8.04 -7.64
CA ILE A 310 19.77 -7.73 -6.49
C ILE A 310 18.46 -7.04 -6.87
N GLU A 311 18.36 -6.45 -8.06
CA GLU A 311 17.15 -5.74 -8.49
C GLU A 311 16.44 -6.49 -9.62
N TRP A 312 15.16 -6.76 -9.42
CA TRP A 312 14.29 -7.45 -10.38
C TRP A 312 13.28 -6.47 -10.92
N VAL A 313 13.13 -6.43 -12.24
CA VAL A 313 12.03 -5.72 -12.89
C VAL A 313 11.03 -6.74 -13.39
N ILE A 314 9.81 -6.64 -12.90
CA ILE A 314 8.70 -7.52 -13.26
C ILE A 314 7.88 -6.87 -14.35
N ASP A 315 7.54 -7.66 -15.37
CA ASP A 315 6.62 -7.25 -16.43
C ASP A 315 5.22 -7.05 -15.86
N ASN A 316 4.65 -5.88 -16.10
CA ASN A 316 3.29 -5.54 -15.74
C ASN A 316 2.27 -5.98 -16.80
N GLN A 317 2.70 -6.66 -17.87
CA GLN A 317 1.85 -7.21 -18.93
C GLN A 317 0.95 -6.14 -19.57
N ASN A 318 1.49 -4.93 -19.76
CA ASN A 318 0.77 -3.73 -20.21
C ASN A 318 -0.40 -3.28 -19.31
N LYS A 319 -0.55 -3.86 -18.11
CA LYS A 319 -1.56 -3.43 -17.13
C LYS A 319 -1.08 -2.18 -16.39
N LYS A 320 -1.98 -1.25 -16.11
CA LYS A 320 -1.67 -0.06 -15.31
C LYS A 320 -1.41 -0.39 -13.85
N ILE A 321 -2.09 -1.42 -13.35
CA ILE A 321 -1.96 -1.96 -12.01
C ILE A 321 -1.90 -3.48 -12.13
N VAL A 322 -0.99 -4.10 -11.38
CA VAL A 322 -0.94 -5.54 -11.18
C VAL A 322 -1.70 -5.86 -9.91
N ASP A 323 -2.96 -6.22 -10.08
CA ASP A 323 -3.86 -6.68 -9.01
C ASP A 323 -3.37 -8.01 -8.44
N PHE A 324 -3.21 -8.11 -7.13
CA PHE A 324 -2.78 -9.35 -6.46
C PHE A 324 -3.84 -10.47 -6.52
N ASN A 325 -5.07 -10.15 -6.89
CA ASN A 325 -6.21 -11.08 -6.90
C ASN A 325 -6.56 -11.61 -8.26
N ASP A 326 -6.04 -10.98 -9.30
CA ASP A 326 -6.14 -11.51 -10.65
C ASP A 326 -5.54 -12.92 -10.63
N PRO A 327 -6.32 -13.98 -10.99
CA PRO A 327 -5.81 -15.35 -11.03
C PRO A 327 -4.62 -15.51 -11.97
N SER A 328 -4.48 -14.61 -12.96
CA SER A 328 -3.36 -14.53 -13.90
C SER A 328 -2.25 -13.57 -13.46
N SER A 329 -2.37 -12.96 -12.28
CA SER A 329 -1.42 -11.97 -11.80
C SER A 329 -0.01 -12.57 -11.72
N PRO A 330 1.02 -11.90 -12.25
CA PRO A 330 2.40 -12.38 -12.13
C PRO A 330 2.97 -12.20 -10.72
N ILE A 331 2.25 -11.50 -9.83
CA ILE A 331 2.70 -11.13 -8.48
C ILE A 331 1.54 -11.32 -7.51
N VAL A 332 1.81 -11.90 -6.34
CA VAL A 332 0.84 -11.95 -5.24
C VAL A 332 1.52 -11.52 -3.96
N CYS A 333 0.94 -10.58 -3.21
CA CYS A 333 1.45 -10.22 -1.89
C CYS A 333 1.03 -11.29 -0.87
N THR A 334 2.02 -11.88 -0.21
CA THR A 334 1.83 -13.01 0.70
C THR A 334 2.08 -12.66 2.17
N GLY A 335 2.65 -11.49 2.43
CA GLY A 335 2.79 -10.99 3.79
C GLY A 335 3.38 -9.60 3.87
N LEU A 336 3.36 -9.09 5.10
CA LEU A 336 3.98 -7.84 5.49
C LEU A 336 5.16 -8.14 6.41
N MET A 337 6.35 -7.71 6.02
CA MET A 337 7.54 -7.78 6.85
C MET A 337 7.62 -6.47 7.64
N ILE A 338 7.59 -6.54 8.97
CA ILE A 338 7.69 -5.37 9.86
C ILE A 338 8.96 -5.47 10.69
N ARG A 339 9.66 -4.35 10.80
CA ARG A 339 10.77 -4.16 11.73
C ARG A 339 10.44 -2.99 12.66
N ILE A 340 10.53 -3.24 13.97
CA ILE A 340 10.37 -2.23 15.02
C ILE A 340 11.70 -2.12 15.75
N THR A 341 12.16 -0.90 16.01
CA THR A 341 13.43 -0.65 16.69
C THR A 341 13.30 0.41 17.77
N ASP A 342 14.14 0.32 18.80
CA ASP A 342 14.24 1.31 19.89
C ASP A 342 15.04 2.57 19.50
N GLU A 343 15.88 2.48 18.48
CA GLU A 343 16.58 3.61 17.85
C GLU A 343 16.41 3.59 16.33
N HIS A 344 16.97 4.58 15.64
CA HIS A 344 16.84 4.65 14.18
C HIS A 344 17.47 3.39 13.54
N PRO A 345 16.75 2.67 12.66
CA PRO A 345 17.21 1.37 12.13
C PRO A 345 18.50 1.47 11.32
N GLY A 346 18.90 2.66 10.86
CA GLY A 346 20.20 2.88 10.22
C GLY A 346 21.41 2.65 11.14
N LEU A 347 21.21 2.55 12.46
CA LEU A 347 22.24 2.13 13.42
C LEU A 347 22.43 0.61 13.48
N LEU A 348 21.58 -0.18 12.81
CA LEU A 348 21.74 -1.62 12.79
C LEU A 348 23.01 -2.02 12.00
N PRO A 349 23.71 -3.09 12.38
CA PRO A 349 24.89 -3.56 11.63
C PRO A 349 24.59 -3.88 10.16
N GLU A 350 23.43 -4.48 9.88
CA GLU A 350 23.04 -4.89 8.52
C GLU A 350 22.62 -3.71 7.61
N THR A 351 22.43 -2.52 8.16
CA THR A 351 22.05 -1.31 7.41
C THR A 351 23.19 -0.32 7.24
N GLN A 352 24.39 -0.64 7.73
CA GLN A 352 25.55 0.27 7.64
C GLN A 352 25.91 0.65 6.19
N TRP A 353 25.59 -0.22 5.23
CA TRP A 353 25.80 0.08 3.81
C TRP A 353 24.94 1.24 3.31
N TRP A 354 23.84 1.61 3.99
CA TRP A 354 22.97 2.72 3.58
C TRP A 354 23.77 4.01 3.35
N PHE A 355 24.79 4.26 4.17
CA PHE A 355 25.65 5.45 4.08
C PHE A 355 26.63 5.45 2.93
N GLN A 356 26.82 4.28 2.29
CA GLN A 356 27.72 4.10 1.16
C GLN A 356 26.96 4.13 -0.18
N ALA A 357 25.65 4.37 -0.14
CA ALA A 357 24.86 4.67 -1.33
C ALA A 357 25.09 6.13 -1.74
N HIS A 358 25.29 6.37 -3.04
CA HIS A 358 25.61 7.69 -3.62
C HIS A 358 24.56 8.78 -3.28
N LEU A 359 23.36 8.39 -2.86
CA LEU A 359 22.26 9.29 -2.57
C LEU A 359 22.33 9.95 -1.18
N CYS A 360 23.28 9.55 -0.33
CA CYS A 360 23.44 10.09 1.02
C CYS A 360 24.13 11.46 1.07
N GLU A 361 24.86 11.86 0.03
CA GLU A 361 25.54 13.17 -0.02
C GLU A 361 24.62 14.33 -0.42
N ASN A 362 23.41 14.03 -0.91
CA ASN A 362 22.42 15.04 -1.26
C ASN A 362 21.28 15.01 -0.24
N ASP A 363 21.15 16.05 0.58
CA ASP A 363 20.02 16.28 1.52
C ASP A 363 18.63 16.13 0.86
N GLN A 364 18.57 16.20 -0.48
CA GLN A 364 17.35 16.06 -1.26
C GLN A 364 17.00 14.62 -1.69
N CYS A 365 17.97 13.69 -1.76
CA CYS A 365 17.76 12.36 -2.37
C CYS A 365 17.49 11.23 -1.36
N CYS A 366 17.98 11.35 -0.13
CA CYS A 366 17.76 10.38 0.92
C CYS A 366 16.98 11.04 2.06
N LYS A 367 15.65 11.00 1.99
CA LYS A 367 14.81 11.18 3.19
C LYS A 367 15.00 9.96 4.08
N LEU A 368 16.19 9.77 4.68
CA LEU A 368 16.42 8.78 5.73
C LEU A 368 15.48 9.02 6.93
N GLY A 369 14.79 10.16 6.97
CA GLY A 369 13.99 10.59 8.12
C GLY A 369 14.87 11.16 9.25
N ILE A 370 16.19 11.16 9.06
CA ILE A 370 17.20 11.65 9.99
C ILE A 370 18.40 12.20 9.20
N SER A 371 19.06 13.23 9.74
CA SER A 371 20.31 13.73 9.15
C SER A 371 21.41 12.68 9.27
N TYR A 372 22.20 12.51 8.20
CA TYR A 372 23.38 11.65 8.21
C TYR A 372 24.35 12.03 9.34
N SER A 373 24.56 13.33 9.59
CA SER A 373 25.47 13.79 10.66
C SER A 373 25.00 13.39 12.06
N ILE A 374 23.69 13.33 12.30
CA ILE A 374 23.13 12.89 13.58
C ILE A 374 23.40 11.39 13.77
N LEU A 375 23.18 10.61 12.71
CA LEU A 375 23.34 9.16 12.76
C LEU A 375 24.82 8.75 12.88
N GLN A 376 25.71 9.46 12.16
CA GLN A 376 27.16 9.30 12.26
C GLN A 376 27.67 9.59 13.68
N LYS A 377 27.19 10.68 14.30
CA LYS A 377 27.54 11.02 15.68
C LYS A 377 27.04 9.96 16.67
N ALA A 378 25.85 9.41 16.45
CA ALA A 378 25.33 8.31 17.27
C ALA A 378 26.22 7.06 17.16
N ILE A 379 26.68 6.72 15.95
CA ILE A 379 27.64 5.61 15.73
C ILE A 379 28.96 5.88 16.47
N GLU A 380 29.51 7.10 16.37
CA GLU A 380 30.75 7.50 17.05
C GLU A 380 30.65 7.46 18.58
N ASN A 381 29.46 7.76 19.13
CA ASN A 381 29.18 7.64 20.56
C ASN A 381 28.99 6.18 21.02
N GLY A 382 28.92 5.23 20.09
CA GLY A 382 28.64 3.82 20.40
C GLY A 382 27.17 3.54 20.68
N ASP A 383 26.25 4.39 20.20
CA ASP A 383 24.82 4.15 20.30
C ASP A 383 24.45 2.85 19.57
N LYS A 384 23.54 2.09 20.15
CA LYS A 384 23.08 0.81 19.61
C LYS A 384 21.59 0.85 19.33
N CYS A 385 21.20 0.20 18.25
CA CYS A 385 19.81 -0.05 17.91
C CYS A 385 19.49 -1.52 18.11
N ASN A 386 18.41 -1.79 18.83
CA ASN A 386 17.86 -3.12 19.06
C ASN A 386 16.55 -3.26 18.30
N ILE A 387 16.34 -4.46 17.75
CA ILE A 387 15.06 -4.85 17.15
C ILE A 387 14.14 -5.36 18.26
N ILE A 388 12.90 -4.89 18.24
CA ILE A 388 11.85 -5.25 19.20
C ILE A 388 10.91 -6.25 18.53
N TYR A 389 10.88 -7.49 19.04
CA TYR A 389 10.13 -8.60 18.42
C TYR A 389 8.74 -8.86 19.01
N GLU A 390 8.49 -8.36 20.22
CA GLU A 390 7.32 -8.74 21.03
C GLU A 390 5.99 -8.21 20.49
#